data_AF-A0A975CSP0-F1
#
_entry.id   AF-A0A975CSP0-F1
#
_cell.length_a   1.000
_cell.length_b   1.000
_cell.length_c   1.000
_cell.angle_alpha   90.00
_cell.angle_beta   90.00
_cell.angle_gamma   90.00
#
_symmetry.space_group_name_H-M   'P 1'
#
loop_
_entity.id
_entity.type
_entity.pdbx_description
1 polymer ?
#
loop_
_entity_poly.entity_id
_entity_poly.type
_entity_poly.pdbx_seq_one_letter_code
_entity_poly.pdbx_strand_id
1 'polypeptide(L)' 'MDGQAPEQAQMTPEEKKRELYRKQKELLDTFLSHGAISRAQYDKSLGDLTVKMGFGPETPGP' A
#
# COMPACT_ATOMS: atom_id res chain seq x y z
N MET A 1 0.61 -24.09 -32.80
CA MET A 1 0.04 -24.35 -31.46
C MET A 1 1.09 -23.93 -30.46
N ASP A 2 1.23 -22.61 -30.35
CA ASP A 2 2.18 -21.96 -29.47
C ASP A 2 1.68 -22.13 -28.05
N GLY A 3 2.52 -22.74 -27.22
CA GLY A 3 2.17 -23.18 -25.87
C GLY A 3 1.73 -22.02 -25.00
N GLN A 4 0.42 -21.87 -24.86
CA GLN A 4 -0.20 -20.96 -23.92
C GLN A 4 0.02 -21.52 -22.50
N ALA A 5 1.04 -20.99 -21.83
CA ALA A 5 1.27 -21.22 -20.41
C ALA A 5 0.08 -20.65 -19.60
N PRO A 6 -0.30 -21.30 -18.48
CA PRO A 6 -1.64 -21.20 -17.93
C PRO A 6 -1.92 -19.82 -17.35
N GLU A 7 -3.08 -19.30 -17.73
CA GLU A 7 -3.80 -18.16 -17.17
C GLU A 7 -4.20 -18.47 -15.71
N GLN A 8 -3.21 -18.60 -14.84
CA GLN A 8 -3.43 -18.77 -13.41
C GLN A 8 -3.72 -17.40 -12.83
N ALA A 9 -5.01 -17.14 -12.55
CA ALA A 9 -5.59 -16.45 -11.40
C ALA A 9 -4.64 -15.77 -10.38
N GLN A 10 -3.73 -14.92 -10.83
CA GLN A 10 -2.68 -14.36 -9.99
C GLN A 10 -2.61 -12.88 -10.29
N MET A 11 -3.34 -12.09 -9.48
CA MET A 11 -3.11 -10.64 -9.40
C MET A 11 -1.62 -10.39 -9.48
N THR A 12 -1.23 -9.53 -10.43
CA THR A 12 0.16 -9.16 -10.61
C THR A 12 0.74 -8.66 -9.28
N PRO A 13 2.04 -8.81 -9.04
CA PRO A 13 2.66 -8.28 -7.81
C PRO A 13 2.35 -6.79 -7.59
N GLU A 14 2.13 -6.02 -8.65
CA GLU A 14 1.71 -4.62 -8.59
C GLU A 14 0.25 -4.45 -8.15
N GLU A 15 -0.67 -5.28 -8.63
CA GLU A 15 -2.06 -5.27 -8.18
C GLU A 15 -2.17 -5.68 -6.70
N LYS A 16 -1.43 -6.72 -6.28
CA LYS A 16 -1.36 -7.11 -4.87
C LYS A 16 -0.83 -5.98 -3.99
N LYS A 17 0.19 -5.25 -4.44
CA LYS A 17 0.70 -4.07 -3.75
C LYS A 17 -0.36 -2.97 -3.65
N ARG A 18 -1.08 -2.68 -4.73
CA ARG A 18 -2.16 -1.67 -4.72
C ARG A 18 -3.30 -2.06 -3.78
N GLU A 19 -3.72 -3.32 -3.77
CA GLU A 19 -4.76 -3.78 -2.85
C GLU A 19 -4.29 -3.73 -1.40
N LEU A 20 -3.07 -4.17 -1.12
CA LEU A 20 -2.49 -4.11 0.23
C LEU A 20 -2.38 -2.66 0.69
N TYR A 21 -1.94 -1.74 -0.17
CA TYR A 21 -1.88 -0.31 0.12
C TYR A 21 -3.27 0.25 0.47
N ARG A 22 -4.30 -0.11 -0.32
CA ARG A 22 -5.68 0.32 -0.04
C ARG A 22 -6.16 -0.17 1.32
N LYS A 23 -5.99 -1.47 1.62
CA LYS A 23 -6.39 -2.07 2.90
C LYS A 23 -5.69 -1.41 4.09
N GLN A 24 -4.38 -1.15 3.97
CA GLN A 24 -3.61 -0.47 5.02
C GLN A 24 -4.06 0.98 5.20
N LYS A 25 -4.37 1.70 4.11
CA LYS A 25 -4.91 3.06 4.18
C LYS A 25 -6.28 3.09 4.87
N GLU A 26 -7.19 2.18 4.53
CA GLU A 26 -8.50 2.05 5.19
C GLU A 26 -8.36 1.75 6.69
N LEU A 27 -7.39 0.93 7.08
CA LEU A 27 -7.12 0.63 8.48
C LEU A 27 -6.63 1.88 9.23
N LEU A 28 -5.68 2.63 8.64
CA LEU A 28 -5.20 3.89 9.20
C LEU A 28 -6.34 4.92 9.32
N ASP A 29 -7.23 4.99 8.33
CA ASP A 29 -8.40 5.87 8.32
C ASP A 29 -9.37 5.50 9.45
N THR A 30 -9.63 4.21 9.63
CA THR A 30 -10.44 3.69 10.75
C THR A 30 -9.83 4.07 12.09
N PHE A 31 -8.52 3.88 12.27
CA PHE A 31 -7.83 4.26 13.50
C PHE A 31 -7.87 5.77 13.75
N LEU A 32 -7.77 6.59 12.69
CA LEU A 32 -7.90 8.03 12.81
C LEU A 32 -9.33 8.44 13.19
N SER A 33 -10.33 7.85 12.55
CA SER A 33 -11.74 8.10 12.82
C SER A 33 -12.15 7.66 14.23
N HIS A 34 -11.55 6.58 14.74
CA HIS A 34 -11.78 6.11 16.11
C HIS A 34 -10.94 6.89 17.15
N GLY A 35 -10.06 7.80 16.71
CA GLY A 35 -9.15 8.54 17.60
C GLY A 35 -8.03 7.68 18.20
N ALA A 36 -7.79 6.47 17.67
CA ALA A 36 -6.70 5.58 18.09
C ALA A 36 -5.32 6.09 17.64
N ILE A 37 -5.28 6.84 16.53
CA ILE A 37 -4.08 7.57 16.08
C ILE A 37 -4.40 9.03 15.83
N SER A 38 -3.42 9.90 16.05
CA SER A 38 -3.51 11.32 15.68
C SER A 38 -3.23 11.52 14.18
N ARG A 39 -3.71 12.64 13.62
CA ARG A 39 -3.50 12.95 12.19
C ARG A 39 -2.03 12.99 11.78
N ALA A 40 -1.13 13.41 12.67
CA ALA A 40 0.31 13.34 12.45
C ALA A 40 0.86 11.90 12.38
N GLN A 41 0.31 10.98 13.18
CA GLN A 41 0.68 9.57 13.12
C GLN A 41 0.13 8.91 11.86
N TYR A 42 -1.10 9.26 11.46
CA TYR A 42 -1.67 8.84 10.18
C TYR A 42 -0.77 9.25 9.01
N ASP A 43 -0.37 10.52 8.95
CA ASP A 43 0.45 11.06 7.86
C ASP A 43 1.83 10.37 7.80
N LYS A 44 2.48 10.20 8.96
CA LYS A 44 3.74 9.47 9.08
C LYS A 44 3.60 8.01 8.61
N SER A 45 2.62 7.28 9.13
CA SER A 45 2.41 5.87 8.76
C SER A 45 2.01 5.70 7.30
N LEU A 46 1.23 6.62 6.74
CA LEU A 46 0.86 6.60 5.33
C LEU A 46 2.08 6.91 4.44
N GLY A 47 2.92 7.86 4.84
CA GLY A 47 4.20 8.17 4.16
C GLY A 47 5.13 6.96 4.14
N ASP A 48 5.40 6.36 5.30
CA ASP A 48 6.20 5.13 5.43
C ASP A 48 5.65 3.98 4.58
N LEU A 49 4.32 3.78 4.59
CA LEU A 49 3.66 2.76 3.77
C LEU A 49 3.84 3.04 2.27
N THR A 50 3.72 4.30 1.85
CA THR A 50 3.84 4.72 0.45
C THR A 50 5.26 4.47 -0.08
N VAL A 51 6.28 4.78 0.73
CA VAL A 51 7.70 4.49 0.42
C VAL A 51 7.96 2.99 0.41
N LYS A 52 7.51 2.25 1.44
CA LYS A 52 7.72 0.80 1.56
C LYS A 52 7.13 0.01 0.39
N MET A 53 6.04 0.51 -0.19
CA MET A 53 5.36 -0.11 -1.33
C MET A 53 5.94 0.32 -2.68
N GLY A 54 6.88 1.28 -2.69
CA GLY A 54 7.53 1.82 -3.88
C GLY A 54 6.67 2.80 -4.68
N PHE A 55 5.65 3.39 -4.05
CA PHE A 55 4.77 4.39 -4.67
C PHE A 55 5.17 5.83 -4.34
N GLY A 56 6.03 6.04 -3.35
CA GLY A 56 6.52 7.36 -2.95
C GLY A 56 7.84 7.68 -3.65
N PRO A 57 8.17 8.97 -3.84
CA PRO A 57 9.54 9.32 -4.16
C PRO A 57 10.42 8.72 -3.05
N GLU A 58 11.47 8.02 -3.44
CA GLU A 58 12.56 7.68 -2.52
C GLU A 58 13.08 9.03 -2.02
N THR A 59 12.54 9.57 -0.93
CA THR A 59 13.10 10.77 -0.34
C THR A 59 14.43 10.35 0.28
N PRO A 60 15.60 10.77 -0.25
CA PRO A 60 16.78 10.81 0.58
C PRO A 60 16.44 11.73 1.75
N GLY A 61 16.52 11.19 2.97
CA GLY A 61 16.36 12.00 4.17
C GLY A 61 17.39 13.14 4.19
N PRO A 62 17.07 14.30 4.80
CA PRO A 62 18.08 15.32 5.09
C PRO A 62 19.15 14.80 6.06
#